data_AF-A0AAW2U428-F1
#
_entry.id   AF-A0AAW2U428-F1
#
_cell.length_a   1.000
_cell.length_b   1.000
_cell.length_c   1.000
_cell.angle_alpha   90.00
_cell.angle_beta   90.00
_cell.angle_gamma   90.00
#
_symmetry.space_group_name_H-M   'P 1'
#
loop_
_entity.id
_entity.type
_entity.pdbx_description
1 polymer ?
#
loop_
_entity_poly.entity_id
_entity_poly.type
_entity_poly.pdbx_seq_one_letter_code
_entity_poly.pdbx_strand_id
1 'polypeptide(L)'
;MANSASGIAVNDECKLKFLELKAKRNFRYIVFKIDDTVQEVMVEKAGNHGESYEDFTNSMPANECRYAVFDYDFTTDENCHKSKIFFIAWSPDTARVRTKMLYASSKDRFKRVRRNPGRVTSN
;
A
#
# COMPACT_ATOMS: atom_id res chain seq x y z
N MET A 1 23.69 -13.17 -7.52
CA MET A 1 22.65 -13.13 -8.58
C MET A 1 21.32 -12.70 -7.95
N ALA A 2 20.41 -12.15 -8.76
CA ALA A 2 19.07 -11.62 -8.45
C ALA A 2 18.98 -10.09 -8.18
N ASN A 3 19.31 -9.29 -9.19
CA ASN A 3 18.79 -7.94 -9.34
C ASN A 3 17.59 -7.98 -10.30
N SER A 4 16.52 -8.68 -9.91
CA SER A 4 15.28 -8.69 -10.69
C SER A 4 14.35 -7.63 -10.13
N ALA A 5 14.68 -6.35 -10.40
CA ALA A 5 13.66 -5.32 -10.39
C ALA A 5 12.69 -5.67 -11.52
N SER A 6 11.62 -6.38 -11.18
CA SER A 6 10.51 -6.57 -12.09
C SER A 6 10.10 -5.18 -12.55
N GLY A 7 9.99 -4.96 -13.86
CA GLY A 7 9.72 -3.66 -14.48
C GLY A 7 8.42 -2.99 -14.04
N ILE A 8 7.75 -3.49 -12.99
CA ILE A 8 6.44 -3.14 -12.47
C ILE A 8 6.25 -1.64 -12.35
N ALA A 9 5.51 -1.08 -13.31
CA ALA A 9 5.08 0.30 -13.29
C ALA A 9 4.15 0.54 -12.09
N VAL A 10 3.99 1.80 -11.69
CA VAL A 10 3.01 2.18 -10.67
C VAL A 10 2.04 3.11 -11.35
N ASN A 11 0.78 2.68 -11.43
CA ASN A 11 -0.27 3.47 -12.04
C ASN A 11 -0.38 4.83 -11.33
N ASP A 12 -0.57 5.91 -12.08
CA ASP A 12 -0.64 7.25 -11.53
C ASP A 12 -1.82 7.43 -10.57
N GLU A 13 -2.90 6.66 -10.76
CA GLU A 13 -4.03 6.63 -9.81
C GLU A 13 -3.58 6.22 -8.41
N CYS A 14 -2.62 5.30 -8.29
CA CYS A 14 -2.07 4.90 -6.99
C CYS A 14 -1.43 6.09 -6.26
N LYS A 15 -0.72 6.93 -7.00
CA LYS A 15 -0.07 8.13 -6.46
C LYS A 15 -1.13 9.16 -6.06
N LEU A 16 -2.13 9.38 -6.90
CA LEU A 16 -3.24 10.29 -6.63
C LEU A 16 -4.00 9.86 -5.37
N LYS A 17 -4.43 8.61 -5.26
CA LYS A 17 -5.14 8.09 -4.08
C LYS A 17 -4.29 8.17 -2.82
N PHE A 18 -2.99 7.89 -2.91
CA PHE A 18 -2.08 8.06 -1.78
C PHE A 18 -1.94 9.52 -1.34
N LEU A 19 -1.85 10.45 -2.29
CA LEU A 19 -1.85 11.89 -1.99
C LEU A 19 -3.16 12.35 -1.37
N GLU A 20 -4.31 11.86 -1.87
CA GLU A 20 -5.62 12.13 -1.29
C GLU A 20 -5.76 11.62 0.14
N LEU A 21 -5.28 10.40 0.44
CA LEU A 21 -5.24 9.86 1.80
C LEU A 21 -4.39 10.75 2.71
N LYS A 22 -3.20 11.16 2.25
CA LYS A 22 -2.30 11.99 3.07
C LYS A 22 -2.82 13.41 3.27
N ALA A 23 -3.43 14.02 2.26
CA ALA A 23 -3.86 15.42 2.27
C ALA A 23 -5.26 15.62 2.85
N LYS A 24 -6.23 14.80 2.42
CA LYS A 24 -7.64 14.95 2.78
C LYS A 24 -8.08 13.99 3.88
N ARG A 25 -7.33 12.91 4.14
CA ARG A 25 -7.71 11.83 5.09
C ARG A 25 -9.09 11.22 4.78
N ASN A 26 -9.50 11.25 3.51
CA ASN A 26 -10.80 10.72 3.09
C ASN A 26 -10.87 9.19 3.13
N PHE A 27 -9.72 8.52 3.08
CA PHE A 27 -9.62 7.07 3.04
C PHE A 27 -8.97 6.55 4.32
N ARG A 28 -9.59 5.53 4.94
CA ARG A 28 -9.02 4.82 6.08
C ARG A 28 -7.94 3.85 5.64
N TYR A 29 -8.16 3.23 4.48
CA TYR A 29 -7.19 2.33 3.88
C TYR A 29 -7.28 2.34 2.36
N ILE A 30 -6.19 1.98 1.71
CA ILE A 30 -6.13 1.77 0.25
C ILE A 30 -5.41 0.44 0.02
N VAL A 31 -6.06 -0.46 -0.71
CA VAL A 31 -5.51 -1.72 -1.17
C VAL A 31 -5.06 -1.57 -2.61
N PHE A 32 -3.87 -2.06 -2.89
CA PHE A 32 -3.25 -2.10 -4.19
C PHE A 32 -2.93 -3.55 -4.55
N LYS A 33 -3.07 -3.86 -5.83
CA LYS A 33 -2.66 -5.13 -6.42
C LYS A 33 -1.66 -4.90 -7.53
N ILE A 34 -0.81 -5.90 -7.76
CA ILE A 34 0.04 -5.94 -8.94
C ILE A 34 -0.71 -6.78 -9.98
N ASP A 35 -1.00 -6.19 -11.12
CA ASP A 35 -1.45 -6.94 -12.28
C ASP A 35 -0.23 -7.51 -13.01
N ASP A 36 -0.09 -8.84 -13.00
CA ASP A 36 1.04 -9.54 -13.62
C ASP A 36 0.97 -9.50 -15.16
N THR A 37 -0.21 -9.23 -15.73
CA THR A 37 -0.43 -9.18 -17.18
C THR A 37 0.15 -7.89 -17.76
N VAL A 38 -0.20 -6.76 -17.14
CA VAL A 38 0.27 -5.43 -17.58
C VAL A 38 1.51 -4.96 -16.81
N GLN A 39 1.99 -5.76 -15.86
CA GLN A 39 3.14 -5.44 -15.01
C GLN A 39 3.01 -4.06 -14.36
N GLU A 40 1.87 -3.81 -13.72
CA GLU A 40 1.57 -2.51 -13.11
C GLU A 40 0.91 -2.65 -11.73
N VAL A 41 1.28 -1.78 -10.80
CA VAL A 41 0.56 -1.61 -9.53
C VAL A 41 -0.67 -0.74 -9.77
N MET A 42 -1.83 -1.27 -9.43
CA MET A 42 -3.12 -0.59 -9.56
C MET A 42 -3.87 -0.57 -8.23
N VAL A 43 -4.79 0.38 -8.10
CA VAL A 43 -5.70 0.46 -6.95
C VAL A 43 -6.75 -0.64 -7.09
N GLU A 44 -6.93 -1.43 -6.04
CA GLU A 44 -7.98 -2.46 -6.01
C GLU A 44 -9.19 -1.97 -5.22
N LYS A 45 -8.95 -1.35 -4.05
CA LYS A 45 -10.00 -0.79 -3.22
C LYS A 45 -9.49 0.43 -2.46
N ALA A 46 -10.31 1.46 -2.36
CA ALA A 46 -10.08 2.58 -1.46
C ALA A 46 -11.24 2.61 -0.45
N GLY A 47 -10.94 2.28 0.80
CA GLY A 47 -11.92 2.25 1.89
C GLY A 47 -12.10 3.64 2.51
N ASN A 48 -13.35 4.09 2.62
CA ASN A 48 -13.67 5.38 3.22
C ASN A 48 -13.47 5.36 4.75
N HIS A 49 -13.48 6.53 5.40
CA HIS A 49 -13.31 6.64 6.86
C HIS A 49 -14.34 5.84 7.68
N GLY A 50 -15.54 5.63 7.12
CA GLY A 50 -16.61 4.85 7.74
C GLY A 50 -16.48 3.33 7.60
N GLU A 51 -15.51 2.82 6.84
CA GLU A 51 -15.29 1.37 6.74
C GLU A 51 -14.55 0.84 7.97
N SER A 52 -14.97 -0.34 8.42
CA SER A 52 -14.46 -0.99 9.62
C SER A 52 -13.16 -1.76 9.36
N TYR A 53 -12.52 -2.23 10.43
CA TYR A 53 -11.38 -3.14 10.31
C TYR A 53 -11.77 -4.46 9.61
N GLU A 54 -13.01 -4.94 9.81
CA GLU A 54 -13.50 -6.15 9.16
C GLU A 54 -13.57 -5.98 7.64
N ASP A 55 -14.04 -4.82 7.16
CA ASP A 55 -14.06 -4.48 5.73
C ASP A 55 -12.66 -4.47 5.13
N PHE A 56 -11.69 -3.97 5.90
CA PHE A 56 -10.28 -4.01 5.51
C PHE A 56 -9.77 -5.45 5.43
N THR A 57 -10.04 -6.29 6.42
CA THR A 57 -9.62 -7.70 6.38
C THR A 57 -10.28 -8.48 5.24
N ASN A 58 -11.54 -8.20 4.93
CA ASN A 58 -12.26 -8.80 3.80
C ASN A 58 -11.67 -8.40 2.45
N SER A 59 -11.00 -7.23 2.38
CA SER A 59 -10.28 -6.80 1.18
C SER A 59 -8.91 -7.46 0.99
N MET A 60 -8.45 -8.25 1.96
CA MET A 60 -7.18 -8.99 1.89
C MET A 60 -7.44 -10.49 1.65
N PRO A 61 -7.31 -10.98 0.41
CA PRO A 61 -7.59 -12.37 0.09
C PRO A 61 -6.59 -13.32 0.75
N ALA A 62 -7.07 -14.47 1.23
CA ALA A 62 -6.24 -15.47 1.90
C ALA A 62 -5.28 -16.22 0.96
N ASN A 63 -5.46 -16.12 -0.36
CA ASN A 63 -4.74 -16.87 -1.39
C ASN A 63 -3.91 -15.98 -2.33
N GLU A 64 -3.97 -14.66 -2.20
CA GLU A 64 -3.24 -13.73 -3.07
C GLU A 64 -2.50 -12.66 -2.27
N CYS A 65 -1.42 -12.15 -2.85
CA CYS A 65 -0.64 -11.07 -2.26
C CYS A 65 -1.31 -9.72 -2.55
N ARG A 66 -1.21 -8.77 -1.60
CA ARG A 66 -1.71 -7.40 -1.74
C ARG A 66 -0.80 -6.41 -1.03
N TYR A 67 -0.83 -5.17 -1.48
CA TYR A 67 -0.31 -4.06 -0.69
C TYR A 67 -1.47 -3.29 -0.10
N ALA A 68 -1.31 -2.83 1.12
CA ALA A 68 -2.25 -1.91 1.71
C ALA A 68 -1.53 -0.75 2.37
N VAL A 69 -2.17 0.40 2.33
CA VAL A 69 -1.82 1.57 3.12
C VAL A 69 -2.98 1.81 4.05
N PHE A 70 -2.72 1.90 5.35
CA PHE A 70 -3.74 2.11 6.38
C PHE A 70 -3.39 3.39 7.15
N ASP A 71 -4.31 4.35 7.22
CA ASP A 71 -4.16 5.54 8.08
C ASP A 71 -4.78 5.23 9.44
N TYR A 72 -3.94 5.09 10.45
CA TYR A 72 -4.36 4.87 11.82
C TYR A 72 -4.36 6.20 12.57
N ASP A 73 -5.56 6.71 12.83
CA ASP A 73 -5.82 7.84 13.69
C ASP A 73 -5.93 7.39 15.15
N PHE A 74 -5.18 8.04 16.03
CA PHE A 74 -5.24 7.80 17.46
C PHE A 74 -5.18 9.10 18.25
N THR A 75 -5.94 9.14 19.33
CA THR A 75 -5.91 10.24 20.29
C THR A 75 -5.01 9.82 21.44
N THR A 76 -4.02 10.65 21.74
CA THR A 76 -3.15 10.45 22.91
C THR A 76 -3.87 10.88 24.20
N ASP A 77 -3.39 10.44 25.36
CA ASP A 77 -3.95 10.80 26.67
C ASP A 77 -4.02 12.32 26.92
N GLU A 78 -3.18 13.09 26.21
CA GLU A 78 -3.18 14.56 26.20
C GLU A 78 -4.26 15.16 25.28
N ASN A 79 -5.22 14.35 24.82
CA ASN A 79 -6.27 14.71 23.87
C ASN A 79 -5.73 15.27 22.52
N CYS A 80 -4.50 14.93 22.17
CA CYS A 80 -3.88 15.34 20.91
C CYS A 80 -4.13 14.27 19.84
N HIS A 81 -4.79 14.66 18.75
CA HIS A 81 -5.04 13.79 17.59
C HIS A 81 -3.77 13.62 16.77
N LYS A 82 -3.30 12.38 16.66
CA LYS A 82 -2.17 11.98 15.82
C LYS A 82 -2.64 10.95 14.81
N SER A 83 -2.01 10.91 13.64
CA SER A 83 -2.22 9.84 12.68
C SER A 83 -0.89 9.24 12.23
N LYS A 84 -0.91 7.93 11.98
CA LYS A 84 0.23 7.17 11.48
C LYS A 84 -0.22 6.33 10.30
N ILE A 85 0.45 6.57 9.17
CA ILE A 85 0.23 5.78 7.96
C ILE A 85 1.09 4.53 8.02
N PHE A 86 0.44 3.37 8.09
CA PHE A 86 1.06 2.06 8.00
C PHE A 86 1.07 1.57 6.55
N PHE A 87 2.16 0.92 6.17
CA PHE A 87 2.25 0.20 4.90
C PHE A 87 2.32 -1.29 5.21
N ILE A 88 1.36 -2.04 4.68
CA ILE A 88 1.18 -3.46 4.91
C ILE A 88 1.48 -4.17 3.59
N ALA A 89 2.41 -5.12 3.63
CA ALA A 89 2.64 -6.05 2.54
C ALA A 89 2.01 -7.38 2.94
N TRP A 90 0.83 -7.66 2.39
CA TRP A 90 0.08 -8.89 2.62
C TRP A 90 0.60 -9.98 1.68
N SER A 91 1.09 -11.06 2.25
CA SER A 91 1.62 -12.21 1.50
C SER A 91 1.27 -13.50 2.26
N PRO A 92 0.08 -14.07 2.05
CA PRO A 92 -0.37 -15.26 2.76
C PRO A 92 0.39 -16.51 2.29
N ASP A 93 0.52 -17.51 3.16
CA ASP A 93 1.36 -18.68 2.88
C ASP A 93 0.88 -19.53 1.70
N THR A 94 -0.42 -19.54 1.45
CA THR A 94 -1.06 -20.26 0.35
C THR A 94 -0.86 -19.57 -1.01
N ALA A 95 -0.36 -18.32 -1.05
CA ALA A 95 -0.10 -17.62 -2.30
C ALA A 95 1.04 -18.28 -3.10
N ARG A 96 0.95 -18.21 -4.43
CA ARG A 96 1.96 -18.79 -5.33
C ARG A 96 3.33 -18.15 -5.08
N VAL A 97 4.37 -18.97 -4.99
CA VAL A 97 5.76 -18.53 -4.71
C VAL A 97 6.21 -17.42 -5.68
N ARG A 98 5.90 -17.57 -6.97
CA ARG A 98 6.20 -16.57 -8.00
C ARG A 98 5.56 -15.20 -7.69
N THR A 99 4.30 -15.19 -7.25
CA THR A 99 3.59 -13.96 -6.87
C THR A 99 4.22 -13.34 -5.63
N LYS A 100 4.57 -14.14 -4.62
CA LYS A 100 5.27 -13.64 -3.43
C LYS A 100 6.60 -12.97 -3.79
N MET A 101 7.38 -13.59 -4.67
CA MET A 101 8.62 -13.01 -5.18
C MET A 101 8.37 -11.71 -5.93
N LEU A 102 7.36 -11.67 -6.82
CA LEU A 102 7.02 -10.47 -7.58
C LEU A 102 6.67 -9.29 -6.66
N TYR A 103 5.85 -9.55 -5.66
CA TYR A 103 5.52 -8.55 -4.65
C TYR A 103 6.79 -8.16 -3.90
N ALA A 104 7.49 -9.09 -3.26
CA ALA A 104 8.71 -8.79 -2.50
C ALA A 104 9.73 -7.93 -3.28
N SER A 105 9.99 -8.24 -4.55
CA SER A 105 10.89 -7.48 -5.43
C SER A 105 10.36 -6.10 -5.82
N SER A 106 9.05 -5.94 -5.97
CA SER A 106 8.41 -4.66 -6.36
C SER A 106 8.20 -3.71 -5.17
N LYS A 107 8.23 -4.23 -3.94
CA LYS A 107 7.97 -3.51 -2.69
C LYS A 107 8.79 -2.24 -2.55
N ASP A 108 10.10 -2.31 -2.77
CA ASP A 108 10.99 -1.17 -2.55
C ASP A 108 10.77 -0.05 -3.57
N ARG A 109 10.41 -0.42 -4.80
CA ARG A 109 10.03 0.56 -5.83
C ARG A 109 8.74 1.27 -5.46
N PHE A 110 7.71 0.52 -5.03
CA PHE A 110 6.46 1.12 -4.59
C PHE A 110 6.65 2.03 -3.37
N LYS A 111 7.46 1.61 -2.38
CA LYS A 111 7.81 2.43 -1.22
C LYS A 111 8.53 3.73 -1.59
N ARG A 112 9.39 3.71 -2.62
CA ARG A 112 10.06 4.91 -3.14
C ARG A 112 9.08 5.86 -3.80
N VAL A 113 8.17 5.37 -4.65
CA VAL A 113 7.15 6.21 -5.30
C VAL A 113 6.24 6.89 -4.28
N ARG A 114 5.90 6.18 -3.20
CA ARG A 114 5.14 6.73 -2.06
C ARG A 114 5.91 7.80 -1.27
N ARG A 115 7.24 7.70 -1.21
CA ARG A 115 8.10 8.70 -0.59
C ARG A 115 8.19 9.89 -1.55
N ASN A 116 7.43 10.94 -1.27
CA ASN A 116 7.48 12.22 -1.97
C ASN A 116 8.93 12.57 -2.42
N PRO A 117 9.18 12.92 -3.69
CA PRO A 117 10.54 13.18 -4.20
C PRO A 117 11.26 14.39 -3.56
N GLY A 118 10.61 15.13 -2.68
CA GLY A 118 11.18 16.31 -2.01
C GLY A 118 11.85 16.09 -0.65
N ARG A 119 12.05 14.85 -0.18
CA ARG A 119 12.86 14.60 1.04
C ARG A 119 14.08 13.76 0.70
N VAL A 120 15.09 14.45 0.17
CA VAL A 120 16.49 14.05 0.30
C VAL A 120 16.76 14.00 1.80
N THR A 121 16.96 12.81 2.35
CA THR A 121 17.64 12.69 3.64
C THR A 121 19.10 13.02 3.38
N SER A 122 19.50 14.25 3.69
CA SER A 122 20.92 14.56 3.85
C SER A 122 21.48 13.67 4.96
N ASN A 123 22.59 13.00 4.63
CA ASN A 123 23.47 12.36 5.60
C ASN A 123 23.94 13.35 6.66
#